data_AF-A0A5K0Y3V8-F1
#
_entry.id   AF-A0A5K0Y3V8-F1
#
_cell.length_a   1.000
_cell.length_b   1.000
_cell.length_c   1.000
_cell.angle_alpha   90.00
_cell.angle_beta   90.00
_cell.angle_gamma   90.00
#
_symmetry.space_group_name_H-M   'P 1'
#
loop_
_entity.id
_entity.type
_entity.pdbx_description
1 polymer ?
#
loop_
_entity_poly.entity_id
_entity_poly.type
_entity_poly.pdbx_seq_one_letter_code
_entity_poly.pdbx_strand_id
1 'polypeptide(L)' 'AWSNDAYKSVEHRVMTNRKVERFSVAFFLCPSYDTIIETCRRPAIYRKFTFEEFRQQVQEDVRSMGHKIGLPRFL' A
#
# COMPACT_ATOMS: atom_id res chain seq x y z
N ALA A 1 1.65 4.06 7.81
CA ALA A 1 0.44 4.10 8.65
C ALA A 1 0.65 3.46 10.02
N TRP A 2 0.58 2.12 10.20
CA TRP A 2 0.73 1.48 11.53
C TRP A 2 2.02 1.86 12.27
N SER A 3 3.15 1.84 11.57
CA SER A 3 4.47 2.19 12.12
C SER A 3 4.69 3.69 12.35
N ASN A 4 3.75 4.54 11.92
CA ASN A 4 3.89 6.00 11.90
C ASN A 4 5.23 6.44 11.27
N ASP A 5 5.49 5.95 10.06
CA ASP A 5 6.70 6.20 9.24
C ASP A 5 8.04 5.69 9.79
N ALA A 6 8.05 4.93 10.88
CA ALA A 6 9.27 4.26 11.34
C ALA A 6 9.76 3.18 10.37
N TYR A 7 8.86 2.60 9.57
CA TYR A 7 9.21 1.67 8.49
C TYR A 7 8.68 2.21 7.16
N LYS A 8 9.53 2.15 6.13
CA LYS A 8 9.18 2.54 4.76
C LYS A 8 8.72 1.31 3.98
N SER A 9 7.62 1.47 3.24
CA SER A 9 7.17 0.45 2.29
C SER A 9 8.19 0.31 1.16
N VAL A 10 8.51 -0.92 0.77
CA VAL A 10 9.55 -1.18 -0.24
C VAL A 10 9.05 -0.85 -1.65
N GLU A 11 9.75 0.05 -2.32
CA GLU A 11 9.64 0.23 -3.77
C GLU A 11 10.43 -0.85 -4.50
N HIS A 12 9.79 -1.53 -5.44
CA HIS A 12 10.40 -2.62 -6.19
C HIS A 12 9.92 -2.60 -7.64
N ARG A 13 10.78 -3.10 -8.54
CA ARG A 13 10.48 -3.29 -9.97
C ARG A 13 11.05 -4.60 -10.46
N VAL A 14 10.46 -5.15 -11.51
CA VAL A 14 10.97 -6.34 -12.21
C VAL A 14 11.41 -5.92 -13.60
N MET A 15 12.59 -6.39 -14.02
CA MET A 15 13.10 -6.18 -15.38
C MET A 15 12.90 -7.45 -16.20
N THR A 16 12.59 -7.28 -17.49
CA THR A 16 12.42 -8.40 -18.41
C THR A 16 13.76 -9.05 -18.73
N ASN A 17 13.75 -10.37 -18.95
CA ASN A 17 14.91 -11.11 -19.46
C ASN A 17 14.62 -11.55 -20.89
N ARG A 18 15.52 -11.21 -21.83
CA ARG A 18 15.33 -11.49 -23.27
C ARG A 18 15.61 -12.95 -23.66
N LYS A 19 16.27 -13.73 -22.80
CA LYS A 19 16.77 -15.08 -23.13
C LYS A 19 15.99 -16.20 -22.44
N VAL A 20 15.48 -15.95 -21.24
CA VAL A 20 14.84 -16.97 -20.40
C VAL A 20 13.60 -16.40 -19.73
N GLU A 21 12.58 -17.23 -19.61
CA GLU A 21 11.34 -16.89 -18.91
C GLU A 21 11.58 -16.82 -17.40
N ARG A 22 10.87 -15.92 -16.72
CA ARG A 22 10.90 -15.78 -15.27
C ARG A 22 9.50 -16.03 -14.72
N PHE A 23 9.38 -17.06 -13.89
CA PHE A 23 8.18 -17.34 -13.11
C PHE A 23 8.37 -16.86 -11.67
N SER A 24 7.36 -16.20 -11.11
CA SER A 24 7.37 -15.79 -9.71
C SER A 24 5.96 -15.75 -9.15
N VAL A 25 5.84 -16.08 -7.86
CA VAL A 25 4.60 -15.94 -7.09
C VAL A 25 4.82 -14.85 -6.04
N ALA A 26 3.88 -13.92 -5.94
CA ALA A 26 3.86 -12.89 -4.91
C ALA A 26 2.82 -13.24 -3.85
N PHE A 27 3.17 -13.01 -2.58
CA PHE A 27 2.27 -13.18 -1.45
C PHE A 27 2.18 -11.85 -0.69
N PHE A 28 0.95 -11.48 -0.31
CA PHE A 28 0.67 -10.29 0.48
C PHE A 28 -0.15 -10.68 1.70
N LEU A 29 0.38 -10.39 2.88
CA LEU A 29 -0.38 -10.48 4.13
C LEU A 29 -1.12 -9.17 4.35
N CYS A 30 -2.44 -9.21 4.27
CA CYS A 30 -3.31 -8.06 4.45
C CYS A 30 -4.24 -8.29 5.64
N PRO A 31 -4.62 -7.24 6.40
CA PRO A 31 -5.67 -7.36 7.41
C PRO A 31 -7.03 -7.57 6.74
N SER A 32 -8.06 -7.86 7.57
CA SER A 32 -9.44 -7.87 7.10
C SER A 32 -9.86 -6.49 6.58
N TYR A 33 -10.82 -6.45 5.67
CA TYR A 33 -11.27 -5.21 5.01
C TYR A 33 -11.79 -4.16 5.99
N ASP A 34 -12.52 -4.60 7.02
CA ASP A 34 -13.08 -3.79 8.10
C ASP A 34 -12.06 -3.34 9.14
N THR A 35 -10.82 -3.81 9.07
CA THR A 35 -9.78 -3.44 10.02
C THR A 35 -9.45 -1.96 9.92
N ILE A 36 -9.57 -1.24 11.04
CA ILE A 36 -9.14 0.15 11.16
C ILE A 36 -7.61 0.20 11.23
N ILE A 37 -7.01 0.94 10.31
CA ILE A 37 -5.58 1.25 10.27
C ILE A 37 -5.33 2.51 11.09
N GLU A 38 -4.67 2.35 12.23
CA GLU A 38 -4.22 3.47 13.06
C GLU A 38 -2.91 3.13 13.80
N THR A 39 -2.15 4.16 14.18
CA THR A 39 -0.94 3.95 14.98
C THR A 39 -1.20 4.14 16.48
N CYS A 40 -0.50 3.36 17.30
CA CYS A 40 -0.44 3.59 18.75
C CYS A 40 0.54 4.73 19.12
N ARG A 41 1.33 5.23 18.16
CA ARG A 41 2.29 6.33 18.37
C ARG A 41 1.59 7.69 18.33
N ARG A 42 2.17 8.68 19.00
CA ARG A 42 1.67 10.06 19.05
C ARG A 42 2.81 11.06 18.81
N PRO A 43 2.59 12.14 18.02
CA PRO A 43 1.37 12.42 17.26
C PRO A 43 1.18 11.43 16.09
N ALA A 44 -0.08 11.19 15.69
CA ALA A 44 -0.40 10.35 14.54
C ALA A 44 -0.26 11.18 13.25
N ILE A 45 0.53 10.68 12.29
CA ILE A 45 0.79 11.33 11.00
C ILE A 45 -0.38 11.12 10.02
N TYR A 46 -1.10 10.02 10.20
CA TYR A 46 -2.19 9.60 9.32
C TYR A 46 -3.51 9.62 10.08
N ARG A 47 -4.59 10.07 9.42
CA ARG A 47 -5.96 9.86 9.91
C ARG A 47 -6.28 8.37 10.03
N LYS A 48 -7.33 8.03 10.78
CA LYS A 48 -7.88 6.67 10.79
C LYS A 48 -8.58 6.37 9.46
N PHE A 49 -8.40 5.16 8.95
CA PHE A 49 -9.07 4.66 7.76
C PHE A 49 -9.19 3.13 7.82
N THR A 50 -10.10 2.52 7.08
CA THR A 50 -10.19 1.05 6.99
C THR A 50 -9.28 0.51 5.90
N PHE A 51 -8.90 -0.78 5.98
CA PHE A 51 -8.15 -1.39 4.89
C PHE A 51 -8.95 -1.40 3.56
N GLU A 52 -10.28 -1.50 3.64
CA GLU A 52 -11.17 -1.33 2.49
C GLU A 52 -11.04 0.05 1.84
N GLU A 53 -11.12 1.14 2.62
CA GLU A 53 -10.95 2.50 2.12
C GLU A 53 -9.60 2.66 1.39
N PHE A 54 -8.52 2.13 1.97
CA PHE A 54 -7.20 2.14 1.32
C PHE A 54 -7.20 1.39 -0.02
N ARG A 55 -7.84 0.22 -0.07
CA ARG A 55 -7.92 -0.60 -1.28
C ARG A 55 -8.73 0.09 -2.39
N GLN A 56 -9.85 0.71 -2.04
CA GLN A 56 -10.70 1.45 -2.97
C GLN A 56 -9.96 2.69 -3.50
N GLN A 57 -9.34 3.47 -2.63
CA GLN A 57 -8.57 4.66 -3.03
C GLN A 57 -7.43 4.31 -3.99
N VAL A 58 -6.70 3.21 -3.74
CA VAL A 58 -5.65 2.74 -4.65
C VAL A 58 -6.22 2.34 -6.03
N GLN A 59 -7.39 1.71 -6.07
CA GLN A 59 -8.05 1.38 -7.34
C GLN A 59 -8.49 2.63 -8.08
N GLU A 60 -9.02 3.64 -7.39
CA GLU A 60 -9.39 4.93 -7.97
C GLU A 60 -8.18 5.69 -8.51
N ASP A 61 -7.08 5.73 -7.75
CA ASP A 61 -5.83 6.38 -8.19
C ASP A 61 -5.31 5.72 -9.47
N VAL A 62 -5.27 4.39 -9.52
CA VAL A 62 -4.80 3.65 -10.72
C VAL A 62 -5.74 3.88 -11.90
N ARG A 63 -7.07 3.90 -11.68
CA ARG A 63 -8.04 4.16 -12.74
C ARG A 63 -7.93 5.58 -13.30
N SER A 64 -7.69 6.57 -12.46
CA SER A 64 -7.69 7.99 -12.85
C SER A 64 -6.33 8.49 -13.34
N MET A 65 -5.22 8.00 -12.78
CA MET A 65 -3.87 8.53 -13.02
C MET A 65 -2.88 7.48 -13.56
N GLY A 66 -3.30 6.23 -13.71
CA GLY A 66 -2.45 5.12 -14.16
C GLY A 66 -1.44 4.63 -13.12
N HIS A 67 -1.42 5.21 -11.93
CA HIS A 67 -0.53 4.81 -10.83
C HIS A 67 -1.18 5.09 -9.46
N LYS A 68 -0.74 4.37 -8.43
CA LYS A 68 -1.21 4.55 -7.05
C LYS A 68 -0.45 5.69 -6.36
N ILE A 69 -1.13 6.47 -5.52
CA ILE A 69 -0.46 7.44 -4.61
C ILE A 69 -0.18 6.79 -3.25
N GLY A 70 -1.17 6.07 -2.70
CA GLY A 70 -1.01 5.31 -1.45
C GLY A 70 -1.22 6.16 -0.19
N LEU A 71 -0.37 5.97 0.81
CA LEU A 71 -0.56 6.54 2.15
C LEU A 71 -0.69 8.08 2.23
N PRO A 72 -0.11 8.90 1.31
CA PRO A 72 -0.36 10.35 1.33
C PRO A 72 -1.82 10.77 1.19
N ARG A 73 -2.72 9.89 0.71
CA ARG A 73 -4.18 10.12 0.68
C ARG A 73 -4.84 10.11 2.06
N PHE A 74 -4.09 9.72 3.10
CA PHE A 74 -4.58 9.48 4.45
C PHE A 74 -3.80 10.23 5.51
N LEU A 75 -3.07 11.29 5.13
CA LEU A 75 -2.49 12.24 6.09
C LEU A 75 -3.60 12.92 6.90
#